data_AF-A0A925LDV3-F1
#
_entry.id   AF-A0A925LDV3-F1
#
_cell.length_a   1.000
_cell.length_b   1.000
_cell.length_c   1.000
_cell.angle_alpha   90.00
_cell.angle_beta   90.00
_cell.angle_gamma   90.00
#
_symmetry.space_group_name_H-M   'P 1'
#
loop_
_entity.id
_entity.type
_entity.pdbx_description
1 polymer ?
#
loop_
_entity_poly.entity_id
_entity_poly.type
_entity_poly.pdbx_seq_one_letter_code
_entity_poly.pdbx_strand_id
1 'polypeptide(L)'
;NLLYESLSLKTAALDSASESLYTIGMSAFNFDQEITRKIMSTPLPITASRILLEPFMELKKIRNWSLLTVFEGQKVEKPDTEDKNNNFLSFTKSAEEVATLKRRQATFEQIFKILRHVMGNQIEITLKEAIEAINQLDTSLLKHRELYHFWLILHQRSPVPLEEIQVNEEHIFYEAFKTIGPFKTIFVDELPENLIIEEQFEVKNMRLRLVGEQNA
;
A
#
# COMPACT_ATOMS: atom_id res chain seq x y z
N ASN A 1 -13.59 56.36 -25.42
CA ASN A 1 -13.44 54.90 -25.61
C ASN A 1 -14.49 54.20 -24.74
N LEU A 2 -15.79 54.44 -25.01
CA LEU A 2 -16.90 54.07 -24.12
C LEU A 2 -17.10 52.55 -23.99
N LEU A 3 -16.65 51.79 -24.99
CA LEU A 3 -16.86 50.34 -25.06
C LEU A 3 -15.97 49.60 -24.04
N TYR A 4 -14.74 50.10 -23.81
CA TYR A 4 -13.85 49.61 -22.76
C TYR A 4 -14.40 49.89 -21.36
N GLU A 5 -14.97 51.08 -21.17
CA GLU A 5 -15.55 51.51 -19.90
C GLU A 5 -16.84 50.72 -19.57
N SER A 6 -17.64 50.42 -20.60
CA SER A 6 -18.79 49.51 -20.50
C SER A 6 -18.38 48.07 -20.18
N LEU A 7 -17.26 47.59 -20.70
CA LEU A 7 -16.73 46.26 -20.42
C LEU A 7 -16.20 46.18 -18.99
N SER A 8 -15.39 47.17 -18.55
CA SER A 8 -14.86 47.20 -17.18
C SER A 8 -15.98 47.31 -16.14
N LEU A 9 -17.03 48.08 -16.42
CA LEU A 9 -18.16 48.22 -15.51
C LEU A 9 -18.98 46.92 -15.42
N LYS A 10 -19.17 46.20 -16.54
CA LYS A 10 -19.84 44.89 -16.54
C LYS A 10 -19.06 43.85 -15.75
N THR A 11 -17.74 43.81 -15.92
CA THR A 11 -16.89 42.86 -15.18
C THR A 11 -16.92 43.18 -13.68
N ALA A 12 -16.76 44.44 -13.31
CA ALA A 12 -16.83 44.85 -11.90
C ALA A 12 -18.20 44.53 -11.25
N ALA A 13 -19.30 44.75 -11.98
CA ALA A 13 -20.63 44.42 -11.48
C ALA A 13 -20.83 42.89 -11.33
N LEU A 14 -20.29 42.09 -12.25
CA LEU A 14 -20.34 40.63 -12.17
C LEU A 14 -19.50 40.09 -10.99
N ASP A 15 -18.32 40.66 -10.78
CA ASP A 15 -17.44 40.29 -9.68
C ASP A 15 -18.06 40.66 -8.33
N SER A 16 -18.61 41.87 -8.20
CA SER A 16 -19.32 42.31 -7.00
C SER A 16 -20.59 41.49 -6.72
N ALA A 17 -21.33 41.07 -7.76
CA ALA A 17 -22.47 40.18 -7.61
C ALA A 17 -22.04 38.78 -7.13
N SER A 18 -20.92 38.27 -7.65
CA SER A 18 -20.36 36.97 -7.26
C SER A 18 -19.87 36.99 -5.80
N GLU A 19 -19.17 38.06 -5.40
CA GLU A 19 -18.69 38.25 -4.03
C GLU A 19 -19.85 38.46 -3.05
N SER A 20 -20.92 39.15 -3.47
CA SER A 20 -22.15 39.28 -2.69
C SER A 20 -22.86 37.95 -2.54
N LEU A 21 -22.96 37.13 -3.59
CA LEU A 21 -23.54 35.79 -3.52
C LEU A 21 -22.71 34.86 -2.63
N TYR A 22 -21.38 34.93 -2.70
CA TYR A 22 -20.49 34.20 -1.81
C TYR A 22 -20.68 34.61 -0.34
N THR A 23 -20.76 35.92 -0.08
CA THR A 23 -20.97 36.47 1.26
C THR A 23 -22.36 36.13 1.81
N ILE A 24 -23.41 36.25 0.99
CA ILE A 24 -24.78 35.88 1.35
C ILE A 24 -24.84 34.37 1.62
N GLY A 25 -24.21 33.54 0.78
CA GLY A 25 -24.08 32.10 1.02
C GLY A 25 -23.38 31.79 2.34
N MET A 26 -22.25 32.45 2.62
CA MET A 26 -21.51 32.28 3.87
C MET A 26 -22.32 32.73 5.10
N SER A 27 -23.14 33.78 4.99
CA SER A 27 -23.98 34.25 6.10
C SER A 27 -25.29 33.48 6.27
N ALA A 28 -25.85 32.92 5.20
CA ALA A 28 -27.08 32.14 5.21
C ALA A 28 -26.85 30.73 5.78
N PHE A 29 -25.62 30.21 5.67
CA PHE A 29 -25.21 28.99 6.34
C PHE A 29 -24.57 29.31 7.70
N ASN A 30 -25.36 29.30 8.77
CA ASN A 30 -24.84 29.22 10.14
C ASN A 30 -24.26 27.82 10.41
N PHE A 31 -23.13 27.51 9.75
CA PHE A 31 -22.40 26.23 9.80
C PHE A 31 -22.13 25.79 11.24
N ASP A 32 -21.87 26.73 12.14
CA ASP A 32 -21.53 26.47 13.54
C ASP A 32 -22.68 25.82 14.33
N GLN A 33 -23.95 26.06 14.00
CA GLN A 33 -25.07 25.60 14.83
C GLN A 33 -25.78 24.35 14.32
N GLU A 34 -25.94 24.15 13.01
CA GLU A 34 -26.73 23.02 12.50
C GLU A 34 -25.92 21.75 12.25
N ILE A 35 -24.70 21.86 11.73
CA ILE A 35 -23.85 20.70 11.43
C ILE A 35 -23.20 20.15 12.71
N THR A 36 -22.66 21.05 13.53
CA THR A 36 -21.96 20.69 14.78
C THR A 36 -22.91 19.99 15.75
N ARG A 37 -24.16 20.45 15.87
CA ARG A 37 -25.16 19.79 16.72
C ARG A 37 -25.49 18.39 16.24
N LYS A 38 -25.65 18.16 14.93
CA LYS A 38 -26.04 16.85 14.40
C LYS A 38 -24.91 15.82 14.46
N ILE A 39 -23.65 16.25 14.27
CA ILE A 39 -22.47 15.41 14.46
C ILE A 39 -22.27 15.05 15.95
N MET A 40 -22.47 16.01 16.85
CA MET A 40 -22.28 15.79 18.30
C MET A 40 -23.44 15.01 18.94
N SER A 41 -24.68 15.16 18.47
CA SER A 41 -25.85 14.53 19.09
C SER A 41 -26.13 13.11 18.59
N THR A 42 -25.71 12.79 17.37
CA THR A 42 -25.89 11.45 16.78
C THR A 42 -24.60 11.09 16.06
N PRO A 43 -23.79 10.14 16.58
CA PRO A 43 -22.60 9.72 15.87
C PRO A 43 -23.04 9.14 14.52
N LEU A 44 -22.78 9.88 13.45
CA LEU A 44 -23.03 9.44 12.08
C LEU A 44 -22.17 8.19 11.82
N PRO A 45 -22.72 7.16 11.16
CA PRO A 45 -21.94 6.02 10.71
C PRO A 45 -20.73 6.52 9.93
N ILE A 46 -19.55 5.96 10.20
CA ILE A 46 -18.26 6.37 9.63
C ILE A 46 -18.29 6.50 8.10
N THR A 47 -19.11 5.68 7.43
CA THR A 47 -19.33 5.72 6.00
C THR A 47 -20.02 6.99 5.52
N ALA A 48 -21.00 7.52 6.26
CA ALA A 48 -21.71 8.76 5.94
C ALA A 48 -20.86 10.00 6.24
N SER A 49 -20.07 9.97 7.31
CA SER A 49 -19.15 11.05 7.68
C SER A 49 -18.03 11.25 6.65
N ARG A 50 -17.57 10.16 6.00
CA ARG A 50 -16.54 10.22 4.96
C ARG A 50 -16.99 11.02 3.73
N ILE A 51 -18.25 10.89 3.32
CA ILE A 51 -18.82 11.57 2.15
C ILE A 51 -18.92 13.09 2.37
N LEU A 52 -19.24 13.52 3.60
CA LEU A 52 -19.35 14.95 3.94
C LEU A 52 -17.99 15.65 4.03
N LEU A 53 -16.93 14.93 4.40
CA LEU A 53 -15.58 15.47 4.55
C LEU A 53 -14.75 15.38 3.26
N GLU A 54 -15.19 14.59 2.28
CA GLU A 54 -14.50 14.34 0.99
C GLU A 54 -14.10 15.61 0.22
N PRO A 55 -14.92 16.69 0.14
CA PRO A 55 -14.55 17.90 -0.59
C PRO A 55 -13.46 18.75 0.09
N PHE A 56 -13.24 18.53 1.39
CA PHE A 56 -12.30 19.30 2.23
C PHE A 56 -11.04 18.51 2.60
N MET A 57 -10.99 17.22 2.24
CA MET A 57 -9.84 16.36 2.44
C MET A 57 -8.89 16.45 1.24
N GLU A 58 -8.11 17.53 1.17
CA GLU A 58 -6.83 17.42 0.47
C GLU A 58 -6.01 16.33 1.18
N LEU A 59 -5.59 15.29 0.45
CA LEU A 59 -4.75 14.19 0.94
C LEU A 59 -3.35 14.71 1.31
N LYS A 60 -3.28 15.52 2.35
CA LYS A 60 -2.03 15.88 3.01
C LYS A 60 -1.67 14.71 3.91
N LYS A 61 -0.57 14.05 3.59
CA LYS A 61 0.02 12.97 4.40
C LYS A 61 0.52 13.57 5.71
N ILE A 62 -0.37 13.76 6.68
CA ILE A 62 0.00 14.25 8.00
C ILE A 62 0.71 13.10 8.72
N ARG A 63 2.01 13.26 8.99
CA ARG A 63 2.74 12.43 9.95
C ARG A 63 2.22 12.79 11.33
N ASN A 64 1.17 12.11 11.79
CA ASN A 64 0.72 12.25 13.16
C ASN A 64 1.62 11.41 14.07
N TRP A 65 2.10 11.98 15.17
CA TRP A 65 2.82 11.24 16.19
C TRP A 65 1.80 10.46 17.04
N SER A 66 2.06 9.18 17.27
CA SER A 66 1.28 8.42 18.25
C SER A 66 1.68 8.88 19.65
N LEU A 67 0.72 9.06 20.56
CA LEU A 67 1.03 9.30 21.98
C LEU A 67 1.87 8.15 22.59
N LEU A 68 1.84 6.95 21.98
CA LEU A 68 2.67 5.83 22.37
C LEU A 68 4.15 5.99 22.00
N THR A 69 4.48 6.92 21.09
CA THR A 69 5.88 7.23 20.70
C THR A 69 6.70 7.79 21.87
N VAL A 70 6.06 8.33 22.93
CA VAL A 70 6.76 8.75 24.15
C VAL A 70 7.35 7.55 24.92
N PHE A 71 6.80 6.35 24.74
CA PHE A 71 7.30 5.12 25.34
C PHE A 71 8.29 4.37 24.44
N GLU A 72 8.48 4.81 23.19
CA GLU A 72 9.57 4.30 22.35
C GLU A 72 10.90 4.82 22.90
N GLY A 73 11.95 3.99 22.84
CA GLY A 73 13.26 4.34 23.40
C GLY A 73 13.83 5.61 22.76
N GLN A 74 13.82 6.72 23.50
CA GLN A 74 14.34 7.99 23.01
C GLN A 74 15.87 7.94 22.94
N LYS A 75 16.43 7.97 21.72
CA LYS A 75 17.87 8.21 21.51
C LYS A 75 18.13 9.70 21.45
N VAL A 76 18.91 10.21 22.39
CA VAL A 76 19.39 11.60 22.39
C VAL A 76 20.62 11.66 21.47
N GLU A 77 20.43 12.06 20.22
CA GLU A 77 21.55 12.44 19.35
C GLU A 77 22.07 13.82 19.78
N LYS A 78 23.40 13.95 19.90
CA LYS A 78 24.06 15.23 20.14
C LYS A 78 24.10 16.04 18.84
N PRO A 79 23.75 17.33 18.86
CA PRO A 79 23.84 18.17 17.67
C PRO A 79 25.30 18.62 17.54
N ASP A 80 25.99 18.10 16.54
CA ASP A 80 26.91 18.86 15.69
C ASP A 80 27.63 17.88 14.76
N THR A 81 27.20 17.81 13.50
CA THR A 81 28.07 17.96 12.33
C THR A 81 27.22 17.90 11.06
N GLU A 82 27.53 18.83 10.17
CA GLU A 82 26.83 19.17 8.94
C GLU A 82 26.71 18.01 7.95
N ASP A 83 25.60 18.05 7.20
CA ASP A 83 25.25 17.20 6.08
C ASP A 83 26.39 16.92 5.11
N LYS A 84 26.87 15.67 5.12
CA LYS A 84 27.39 15.02 3.93
C LYS A 84 26.80 13.62 3.78
N ASN A 85 25.80 13.58 2.91
CA ASN A 85 25.74 12.67 1.77
C ASN A 85 25.60 11.15 2.09
N ASN A 86 24.37 10.64 1.98
CA ASN A 86 24.01 9.33 1.42
C ASN A 86 24.71 8.03 1.88
N ASN A 87 25.37 7.99 3.03
CA ASN A 87 25.97 6.75 3.56
C ASN A 87 25.42 6.29 4.92
N PHE A 88 24.33 6.87 5.43
CA PHE A 88 23.76 6.53 6.74
C PHE A 88 22.90 5.24 6.75
N LEU A 89 22.91 4.46 5.67
CA LEU A 89 22.16 3.18 5.58
C LEU A 89 22.98 1.95 5.99
N SER A 90 24.25 2.08 6.35
CA SER A 90 24.97 0.97 6.98
C SER A 90 24.83 1.02 8.50
N PHE A 91 23.59 0.88 9.00
CA PHE A 91 23.46 0.17 10.27
C PHE A 91 24.01 -1.23 9.99
N THR A 92 25.15 -1.57 10.60
CA THR A 92 25.66 -2.93 10.56
C THR A 92 24.55 -3.83 11.10
N LYS A 93 23.84 -4.53 10.21
CA LYS A 93 22.78 -5.45 10.60
C LYS A 93 23.33 -6.36 11.68
N SER A 94 22.60 -6.52 12.77
CA SER A 94 23.04 -7.44 13.82
C SER A 94 23.16 -8.84 13.22
N ALA A 95 24.06 -9.68 13.73
CA ALA A 95 24.21 -11.05 13.25
C ALA A 95 22.87 -11.82 13.31
N GLU A 96 22.00 -11.45 14.26
CA GLU A 96 20.65 -11.99 14.43
C GLU A 96 19.67 -11.53 13.32
N GLU A 97 19.72 -10.26 12.91
CA GLU A 97 18.94 -9.74 11.77
C GLU A 97 19.33 -10.40 10.45
N VAL A 98 20.63 -10.62 10.23
CA VAL A 98 21.11 -11.32 9.03
C VAL A 98 20.65 -12.79 9.05
N ALA A 99 20.72 -13.46 10.21
CA ALA A 99 20.29 -14.84 10.34
C ALA A 99 18.77 -15.00 10.13
N THR A 100 17.96 -14.08 10.67
CA THR A 100 16.50 -14.08 10.50
C THR A 100 16.10 -13.80 9.06
N LEU A 101 16.75 -12.84 8.38
CA LEU A 101 16.55 -12.57 6.96
C LEU A 101 16.86 -13.81 6.11
N LYS A 102 18.00 -14.46 6.32
CA LYS A 102 18.38 -15.67 5.59
C LYS A 102 17.40 -16.83 5.81
N ARG A 103 16.94 -17.03 7.04
CA ARG A 103 15.92 -18.06 7.33
C ARG A 103 14.63 -17.78 6.56
N ARG A 104 14.21 -16.51 6.49
CA ARG A 104 13.01 -16.10 5.76
C ARG A 104 13.14 -16.25 4.25
N GLN A 105 14.29 -15.85 3.70
CA GLN A 105 14.62 -16.07 2.30
C GLN A 105 14.58 -17.57 1.93
N ALA A 106 15.13 -18.44 2.77
CA ALA A 106 15.07 -19.89 2.56
C ALA A 106 13.62 -20.44 2.60
N THR A 107 12.79 -19.93 3.51
CA THR A 107 11.35 -20.29 3.54
C THR A 107 10.64 -19.85 2.26
N PHE A 108 10.91 -18.64 1.76
CA PHE A 108 10.32 -18.12 0.53
C PHE A 108 10.83 -18.87 -0.72
N GLU A 109 12.09 -19.30 -0.73
CA GLU A 109 12.63 -20.18 -1.76
C GLU A 109 11.87 -21.51 -1.81
N GLN A 110 11.62 -22.14 -0.66
CA GLN A 110 10.85 -23.38 -0.58
C GLN A 110 9.42 -23.19 -1.08
N ILE A 111 8.75 -22.12 -0.66
CA ILE A 111 7.40 -21.77 -1.15
C ILE A 111 7.41 -21.63 -2.67
N PHE A 112 8.34 -20.84 -3.20
CA PHE A 112 8.39 -20.60 -4.64
C PHE A 112 8.71 -21.87 -5.45
N LYS A 113 9.59 -22.75 -4.95
CA LYS A 113 9.86 -24.05 -5.59
C LYS A 113 8.60 -24.91 -5.68
N ILE A 114 7.80 -24.95 -4.62
CA ILE A 114 6.53 -25.68 -4.62
C ILE A 114 5.56 -25.04 -5.62
N LEU A 115 5.40 -23.71 -5.58
CA LEU A 115 4.55 -22.99 -6.55
C LEU A 115 4.99 -23.28 -7.98
N ARG A 116 6.29 -23.28 -8.26
CA ARG A 116 6.81 -23.58 -9.60
C ARG A 116 6.57 -25.02 -10.02
N HIS A 117 6.65 -25.97 -9.10
CA HIS A 117 6.31 -27.36 -9.36
C HIS A 117 4.83 -27.52 -9.71
N VAL A 118 3.95 -26.86 -8.94
CA VAL A 118 2.48 -26.87 -9.16
C VAL A 118 2.11 -26.19 -10.48
N MET A 119 2.75 -25.06 -10.80
CA MET A 119 2.56 -24.36 -12.07
C MET A 119 2.97 -25.22 -13.28
N GLY A 120 3.93 -26.14 -13.14
CA GLY A 120 4.44 -26.91 -14.26
C GLY A 120 4.91 -26.02 -15.41
N ASN A 121 4.27 -26.10 -16.58
CA ASN A 121 4.54 -25.24 -17.74
C ASN A 121 3.67 -23.97 -17.79
N GLN A 122 2.71 -23.83 -16.88
CA GLN A 122 1.87 -22.64 -16.82
C GLN A 122 2.69 -21.44 -16.30
N ILE A 123 2.24 -20.27 -16.75
CA ILE A 123 2.85 -18.97 -16.48
C ILE A 123 2.08 -18.25 -15.36
N GLU A 124 0.88 -18.74 -15.03
CA GLU A 124 0.02 -18.21 -14.00
C GLU A 124 -0.39 -19.31 -13.00
N ILE A 125 -0.68 -18.88 -11.77
CA ILE A 125 -1.25 -19.72 -10.72
C ILE A 125 -2.09 -18.87 -9.78
N THR A 126 -3.19 -19.42 -9.31
CA THR A 126 -4.01 -18.80 -8.28
C THR A 126 -3.61 -19.27 -6.89
N LEU A 127 -3.86 -18.43 -5.88
CA LEU A 127 -3.65 -18.80 -4.48
C LEU A 127 -4.48 -20.04 -4.10
N LYS A 128 -5.69 -20.16 -4.65
CA LYS A 128 -6.55 -21.33 -4.47
C LYS A 128 -5.89 -22.62 -4.96
N GLU A 129 -5.42 -22.64 -6.20
CA GLU A 129 -4.72 -23.80 -6.78
C GLU A 129 -3.45 -24.14 -6.00
N ALA A 130 -2.71 -23.13 -5.56
CA ALA A 130 -1.54 -23.32 -4.70
C ALA A 130 -1.91 -23.97 -3.36
N ILE A 131 -2.99 -23.54 -2.71
CA ILE A 131 -3.46 -24.13 -1.45
C ILE A 131 -3.93 -25.57 -1.65
N GLU A 132 -4.71 -25.83 -2.69
CA GLU A 132 -5.19 -27.18 -3.02
C GLU A 132 -4.02 -28.14 -3.27
N ALA A 133 -3.00 -27.71 -4.00
CA ALA A 133 -1.82 -28.52 -4.26
C ALA A 133 -1.00 -28.78 -2.98
N ILE A 134 -0.80 -27.77 -2.13
CA ILE A 134 -0.05 -27.96 -0.87
C ILE A 134 -0.82 -28.88 0.10
N ASN A 135 -2.15 -28.83 0.10
CA ASN A 135 -2.99 -29.76 0.86
C ASN A 135 -2.78 -31.21 0.41
N GLN A 136 -2.64 -31.46 -0.89
CA GLN A 136 -2.38 -32.81 -1.43
C GLN A 136 -0.97 -33.32 -1.11
N LEU A 137 0.00 -32.40 -0.99
CA LEU A 137 1.39 -32.69 -0.61
C LEU A 137 1.57 -32.87 0.91
N ASP A 138 0.49 -32.79 1.70
CA ASP A 138 0.44 -32.91 3.17
C ASP A 138 1.55 -32.12 3.88
N THR A 139 1.86 -30.94 3.34
CA THR A 139 2.97 -30.13 3.83
C THR A 139 2.45 -29.22 4.93
N SER A 140 3.12 -29.19 6.10
CA SER A 140 2.81 -28.28 7.22
C SER A 140 2.88 -26.79 6.86
N LEU A 141 3.26 -26.47 5.63
CA LEU A 141 3.45 -25.15 5.06
C LEU A 141 2.15 -24.33 5.00
N LEU A 142 0.99 -24.97 4.86
CA LEU A 142 -0.31 -24.27 4.91
C LEU A 142 -0.64 -23.69 6.28
N LYS A 143 -0.15 -24.32 7.36
CA LYS A 143 -0.30 -23.81 8.73
C LYS A 143 0.62 -22.64 9.01
N HIS A 144 1.57 -22.37 8.12
CA HIS A 144 2.54 -21.31 8.30
C HIS A 144 2.05 -20.02 7.63
N ARG A 145 1.85 -18.99 8.46
CA ARG A 145 1.57 -17.59 8.06
C ARG A 145 2.50 -17.08 6.95
N GLU A 146 3.70 -17.64 6.82
CA GLU A 146 4.67 -17.25 5.80
C GLU A 146 4.21 -17.50 4.35
N LEU A 147 3.34 -18.49 4.10
CA LEU A 147 2.74 -18.65 2.76
C LEU A 147 1.93 -17.42 2.38
N TYR A 148 1.03 -16.98 3.25
CA TYR A 148 0.19 -15.80 3.01
C TYR A 148 1.02 -14.52 2.97
N HIS A 149 2.04 -14.41 3.83
CA HIS A 149 2.98 -13.28 3.76
C HIS A 149 3.70 -13.22 2.41
N PHE A 150 4.12 -14.35 1.84
CA PHE A 150 4.74 -14.38 0.52
C PHE A 150 3.83 -13.74 -0.53
N TRP A 151 2.57 -14.18 -0.59
CA TRP A 151 1.59 -13.66 -1.54
C TRP A 151 1.23 -12.18 -1.29
N LEU A 152 1.02 -11.80 -0.03
CA LEU A 152 0.68 -10.42 0.34
C LEU A 152 1.79 -9.43 0.00
N ILE A 153 3.05 -9.79 0.27
CA ILE A 153 4.20 -8.92 -0.03
C ILE A 153 4.37 -8.79 -1.54
N LEU A 154 4.18 -9.86 -2.32
CA LEU A 154 4.22 -9.79 -3.78
C LEU A 154 3.08 -8.92 -4.33
N HIS A 155 1.86 -9.07 -3.81
CA HIS A 155 0.72 -8.27 -4.20
C HIS A 155 0.95 -6.78 -3.96
N GLN A 156 1.41 -6.40 -2.76
CA GLN A 156 1.68 -4.99 -2.42
C GLN A 156 2.78 -4.36 -3.26
N ARG A 157 3.70 -5.17 -3.80
CA ARG A 157 4.82 -4.73 -4.62
C ARG A 157 4.59 -4.93 -6.13
N SER A 158 3.41 -5.43 -6.52
CA SER A 158 3.05 -5.64 -7.92
C SER A 158 2.92 -4.29 -8.64
N PRO A 159 3.51 -4.11 -9.84
CA PRO A 159 4.36 -5.05 -10.56
C PRO A 159 5.79 -5.15 -10.00
N VAL A 160 6.30 -6.36 -9.84
CA VAL A 160 7.63 -6.62 -9.26
C VAL A 160 8.65 -6.89 -10.37
N PRO A 161 9.61 -5.96 -10.64
CA PRO A 161 10.71 -6.23 -11.54
C PRO A 161 11.70 -7.21 -10.91
N LEU A 162 12.01 -8.31 -11.62
CA LEU A 162 12.89 -9.37 -11.13
C LEU A 162 14.36 -8.97 -11.14
N GLU A 163 14.75 -8.08 -12.05
CA GLU A 163 16.12 -7.56 -12.17
C GLU A 163 16.58 -6.88 -10.86
N GLU A 164 15.72 -6.06 -10.24
CA GLU A 164 16.03 -5.39 -8.97
C GLU A 164 16.22 -6.38 -7.81
N ILE A 165 15.47 -7.48 -7.83
CA ILE A 165 15.56 -8.52 -6.80
C ILE A 165 16.83 -9.34 -6.98
N GLN A 166 17.19 -9.68 -8.21
CA GLN A 166 18.37 -10.50 -8.52
C GLN A 166 19.69 -9.79 -8.22
N VAL A 167 19.70 -8.45 -8.23
CA VAL A 167 20.90 -7.65 -7.90
C VAL A 167 21.07 -7.46 -6.40
N ASN A 168 19.99 -7.55 -5.61
CA ASN A 168 20.00 -7.24 -4.18
C ASN A 168 19.90 -8.50 -3.32
N GLU A 169 21.04 -9.00 -2.84
CA GLU A 169 21.12 -10.17 -1.94
C GLU A 169 20.37 -9.98 -0.62
N GLU A 170 20.17 -8.73 -0.20
CA GLU A 170 19.44 -8.40 1.01
C GLU A 170 17.92 -8.42 0.81
N HIS A 171 17.46 -8.57 -0.43
CA HIS A 171 16.05 -8.59 -0.75
C HIS A 171 15.40 -9.86 -0.21
N ILE A 172 14.23 -9.73 0.42
CA ILE A 172 13.52 -10.85 1.07
C ILE A 172 13.20 -12.02 0.11
N PHE A 173 13.04 -11.73 -1.17
CA PHE A 173 12.78 -12.73 -2.22
C PHE A 173 14.01 -13.12 -3.05
N TYR A 174 15.21 -12.66 -2.67
CA TYR A 174 16.44 -12.93 -3.43
C TYR A 174 16.59 -14.43 -3.71
N GLU A 175 16.60 -15.26 -2.67
CA GLU A 175 16.75 -16.71 -2.80
C GLU A 175 15.61 -17.38 -3.60
N ALA A 176 14.40 -16.81 -3.57
CA ALA A 176 13.26 -17.32 -4.32
C ALA A 176 13.38 -17.03 -5.82
N PHE A 177 13.93 -15.88 -6.21
CA PHE A 177 13.93 -15.42 -7.60
C PHE A 177 15.32 -15.33 -8.27
N LYS A 178 16.40 -15.65 -7.55
CA LYS A 178 17.77 -15.67 -8.07
C LYS A 178 17.96 -16.54 -9.32
N THR A 179 17.14 -17.59 -9.46
CA THR A 179 17.21 -18.55 -10.59
C THR A 179 15.82 -18.72 -11.21
N ILE A 180 15.09 -17.62 -11.38
CA ILE A 180 13.88 -17.62 -12.18
C ILE A 180 14.26 -17.63 -13.67
N GLY A 181 13.46 -18.29 -14.51
CA GLY A 181 13.73 -18.48 -15.95
C GLY A 181 13.67 -17.17 -16.77
N PRO A 182 13.19 -17.17 -18.03
CA PRO A 182 13.21 -15.98 -18.92
C PRO A 182 12.19 -14.87 -18.53
N PHE A 183 11.74 -14.85 -17.28
CA PHE A 183 10.73 -13.93 -16.77
C PHE A 183 11.40 -12.67 -16.22
N LYS A 184 10.81 -11.50 -16.51
CA LYS A 184 11.30 -10.19 -16.07
C LYS A 184 10.44 -9.54 -15.01
N THR A 185 9.14 -9.81 -15.01
CA THR A 185 8.20 -9.13 -14.12
C THR A 185 7.19 -10.11 -13.55
N ILE A 186 6.89 -9.97 -12.26
CA ILE A 186 5.81 -10.69 -11.61
C ILE A 186 4.65 -9.73 -11.38
N PHE A 187 3.46 -10.14 -11.81
CA PHE A 187 2.21 -9.48 -11.49
C PHE A 187 1.44 -10.34 -10.51
N VAL A 188 0.91 -9.73 -9.47
CA VAL A 188 -0.07 -10.36 -8.60
C VAL A 188 -1.31 -9.47 -8.56
N ASP A 189 -2.45 -10.04 -8.95
CA ASP A 189 -3.74 -9.37 -9.03
C ASP A 189 -4.73 -10.00 -8.04
N GLU A 190 -5.54 -9.20 -7.35
CA GLU A 190 -6.67 -9.69 -6.56
C GLU A 190 -7.79 -10.22 -7.47
N LEU A 191 -8.36 -11.35 -7.08
CA LEU A 191 -9.58 -11.91 -7.65
C LEU A 191 -10.78 -11.63 -6.74
N PRO A 192 -12.02 -11.61 -7.27
CA PRO A 192 -13.21 -11.32 -6.48
C PRO A 192 -13.63 -12.45 -5.52
N GLU A 193 -13.04 -13.64 -5.65
CA GLU A 193 -13.32 -14.81 -4.81
C GLU A 193 -12.59 -14.70 -3.47
N ASN A 194 -13.28 -14.99 -2.37
CA ASN A 194 -12.67 -15.10 -1.04
C ASN A 194 -12.39 -16.57 -0.69
N LEU A 195 -11.24 -16.83 -0.09
CA LEU A 195 -10.81 -18.13 0.38
C LEU A 195 -10.91 -18.18 1.91
N ILE A 196 -11.62 -19.17 2.43
CA ILE A 196 -11.68 -19.49 3.86
C ILE A 196 -10.62 -20.57 4.11
N ILE A 197 -9.57 -20.19 4.82
CA ILE A 197 -8.41 -21.06 5.06
C ILE A 197 -8.61 -21.89 6.34
N GLU A 198 -9.07 -21.21 7.39
CA GLU A 198 -9.48 -21.77 8.68
C GLU A 198 -10.67 -20.95 9.21
N GLU A 199 -11.39 -21.43 10.24
CA GLU A 199 -12.62 -20.81 10.79
C GLU A 199 -12.49 -19.32 11.19
N GLN A 200 -11.28 -18.75 11.22
CA GLN A 200 -10.99 -17.37 11.62
C GLN A 200 -10.24 -16.54 10.58
N PHE A 201 -9.89 -17.09 9.41
CA PHE A 201 -9.07 -16.39 8.40
C PHE A 201 -9.70 -16.44 7.01
N GLU A 202 -10.11 -15.27 6.53
CA GLU A 202 -10.57 -15.01 5.17
C GLU A 202 -9.50 -14.22 4.41
N VAL A 203 -9.06 -14.73 3.27
CA VAL A 203 -8.10 -14.05 2.39
C VAL A 203 -8.66 -14.03 0.98
N LYS A 204 -8.61 -12.88 0.31
CA LYS A 204 -8.96 -12.79 -1.11
C LYS A 204 -8.06 -13.70 -1.94
N ASN A 205 -8.67 -14.41 -2.88
CA ASN A 205 -7.92 -15.15 -3.88
C ASN A 205 -7.07 -14.17 -4.69
N MET A 206 -5.86 -14.60 -5.04
CA MET A 206 -4.89 -13.80 -5.79
C MET A 206 -4.38 -14.63 -6.94
N ARG A 207 -4.08 -13.97 -8.06
CA ARG A 207 -3.48 -14.61 -9.24
C ARG A 207 -2.08 -14.06 -9.46
N LEU A 208 -1.09 -14.94 -9.43
CA LEU A 208 0.29 -14.63 -9.77
C LEU A 208 0.53 -14.95 -11.24
N ARG A 209 1.10 -14.01 -11.99
CA ARG A 209 1.48 -14.15 -13.40
C ARG A 209 2.94 -13.78 -13.59
N LEU A 210 3.70 -14.64 -14.27
CA LEU A 210 5.10 -14.41 -14.63
C LEU A 210 5.17 -13.85 -16.05
N VAL A 211 5.66 -12.63 -16.25
CA VAL A 211 5.79 -12.04 -17.60
C VAL A 211 7.24 -12.06 -18.04
N GLY A 212 7.50 -12.65 -19.20
CA GLY A 212 8.80 -12.66 -19.87
C GLY A 212 8.84 -11.70 -21.06
N GLU A 213 10.02 -11.52 -21.62
CA GLU A 213 10.29 -10.56 -22.72
C GLU A 213 9.52 -10.85 -24.02
N GLN A 214 9.00 -12.07 -24.18
CA GLN A 214 8.24 -12.49 -25.36
C GLN A 214 6.72 -12.24 -25.26
N ASN A 215 6.21 -11.84 -24.09
CA ASN A 215 4.78 -11.65 -23.82
C ASN A 215 4.47 -10.25 -23.25
N ALA A 216 5.33 -9.25 -23.52
CA ALA A 216 5.13 -7.85 -23.12
C ALA A 216 4.26 -7.08 -24.12
#